data_AF-A0A920EK59-F1
#
_entry.id   AF-A0A920EK59-F1
#
_cell.length_a   1.000
_cell.length_b   1.000
_cell.length_c   1.000
_cell.angle_alpha   90.00
_cell.angle_beta   90.00
_cell.angle_gamma   90.00
#
_symmetry.space_group_name_H-M   'P 1'
#
loop_
_entity.id
_entity.type
_entity.pdbx_description
1 polymer ?
#
loop_
_entity_poly.entity_id
_entity_poly.type
_entity_poly.pdbx_seq_one_letter_code
_entity_poly.pdbx_strand_id
1 'polypeptide(L)' 'MSIFHAGDTGYSKDFLEINARYGDIDVAFIPIGAYEPRWFMGNQHVDPKEALKIASDLNVKKRMECIGALLS' A
#
# COMPACT_ATOMS: atom_id res chain seq x y z
N MET A 1 11.73 -15.06 -3.48
CA MET A 1 11.62 -13.87 -2.63
C MET A 1 10.98 -12.77 -3.46
N SER A 2 9.73 -12.40 -3.18
CA SER A 2 8.99 -11.35 -3.91
C SER A 2 8.98 -10.04 -3.14
N ILE A 3 9.26 -8.93 -3.82
CA ILE A 3 9.23 -7.59 -3.23
C ILE A 3 8.22 -6.76 -4.00
N PHE A 4 7.32 -6.11 -3.27
CA PHE A 4 6.38 -5.14 -3.81
C PHE A 4 6.71 -3.74 -3.29
N HIS A 5 6.69 -2.75 -4.16
CA HIS A 5 6.81 -1.34 -3.81
C HIS A 5 5.61 -0.60 -4.39
N ALA A 6 4.75 -0.06 -3.52
CA ALA A 6 3.51 0.56 -3.95
C ALA A 6 3.73 1.86 -4.75
N GLY A 7 4.84 2.56 -4.48
CA GLY A 7 5.00 3.95 -4.94
C GLY A 7 3.98 4.87 -4.27
N ASP A 8 3.84 6.08 -4.79
CA ASP A 8 2.73 6.96 -4.39
C ASP A 8 1.45 6.48 -5.07
N THR A 9 0.44 6.19 -4.26
CA THR A 9 -0.81 5.61 -4.74
C THR A 9 -1.94 5.84 -3.74
N GLY A 10 -3.16 5.96 -4.26
CA GLY A 10 -4.39 5.80 -3.48
C GLY A 10 -4.85 4.34 -3.47
N TYR A 11 -5.79 4.00 -2.59
CA TYR A 11 -6.32 2.64 -2.57
C TYR A 11 -7.09 2.30 -3.86
N SER A 12 -6.81 1.14 -4.45
CA SER A 12 -7.46 0.62 -5.67
C SER A 12 -7.70 -0.89 -5.53
N LYS A 13 -8.56 -1.46 -6.38
CA LYS A 13 -8.73 -2.92 -6.49
C LYS A 13 -7.54 -3.60 -7.18
N ASP A 14 -6.65 -2.82 -7.80
CA ASP A 14 -5.47 -3.34 -8.50
C ASP A 14 -4.58 -4.20 -7.59
N PHE A 15 -4.56 -3.97 -6.27
CA PHE A 15 -3.80 -4.78 -5.32
C PHE A 15 -4.29 -6.24 -5.25
N LEU A 16 -5.60 -6.47 -5.41
CA LEU A 16 -6.15 -7.82 -5.53
C LEU A 16 -5.71 -8.47 -6.85
N GLU A 17 -5.71 -7.70 -7.94
CA GLU A 17 -5.27 -8.19 -9.25
C GLU A 17 -3.77 -8.51 -9.29
N ILE A 18 -2.96 -7.70 -8.60
CA ILE A 18 -1.52 -7.92 -8.43
C ILE A 18 -1.29 -9.26 -7.71
N ASN A 19 -1.97 -9.52 -6.59
CA ASN A 19 -1.87 -10.81 -5.92
C ASN A 19 -2.36 -11.96 -6.82
N ALA A 20 -3.48 -11.78 -7.53
CA ALA A 20 -4.00 -12.82 -8.42
C ALA A 20 -3.03 -13.16 -9.57
N ARG A 21 -2.25 -12.19 -10.06
CA ARG A 21 -1.30 -12.37 -11.16
C ARG A 21 0.07 -12.89 -10.70
N TYR A 22 0.57 -12.40 -9.56
CA TYR A 22 1.95 -12.63 -9.12
C TYR A 22 2.06 -13.53 -7.88
N GLY A 23 0.93 -13.84 -7.24
CA GLY A 23 0.87 -14.61 -6.00
C GLY A 23 1.24 -13.78 -4.77
N ASP A 24 1.57 -14.50 -3.70
CA ASP A 24 1.88 -13.91 -2.40
C ASP A 24 3.15 -13.05 -2.42
N ILE A 25 3.11 -11.92 -1.70
CA ILE A 25 4.24 -11.01 -1.54
C ILE A 25 5.01 -11.34 -0.26
N ASP A 26 6.33 -11.51 -0.32
CA ASP A 26 7.12 -11.70 0.89
C ASP A 26 7.28 -10.38 1.67
N VAL A 27 7.69 -9.31 0.97
CA VAL A 27 7.94 -7.99 1.56
C VAL A 27 7.25 -6.90 0.75
N ALA A 28 6.49 -6.02 1.42
CA ALA A 28 5.81 -4.89 0.78
C ALA A 28 6.22 -3.55 1.40
N PHE A 29 6.57 -2.59 0.56
CA PHE A 29 6.80 -1.19 0.94
C PHE A 29 5.58 -0.35 0.55
N ILE A 30 4.87 0.19 1.55
CA ILE A 30 3.59 0.89 1.35
C ILE A 30 3.68 2.27 2.02
N PRO A 31 3.34 3.38 1.33
CA PRO A 31 3.41 4.70 1.93
C PRO A 31 2.30 4.88 2.98
N ILE A 32 2.55 5.73 3.98
CA ILE A 32 1.58 6.08 5.04
C ILE A 32 1.61 7.58 5.39
N GLY A 33 2.05 8.43 4.46
CA GLY A 33 2.17 9.88 4.67
C GLY A 33 1.49 10.69 3.57
N ALA A 34 1.43 12.01 3.78
CA ALA A 34 0.79 12.98 2.88
C ALA A 34 -0.65 12.57 2.49
N TYR A 35 -1.41 12.03 3.44
CA TYR A 35 -2.72 11.47 3.16
C TYR A 35 -3.87 12.43 3.50
N GLU A 36 -3.60 13.57 4.13
CA GLU A 36 -4.58 14.61 4.49
C GLU A 36 -4.48 15.87 3.60
N PRO A 37 -5.62 16.58 3.40
CA PRO A 37 -6.97 16.17 3.74
C PRO A 37 -7.51 15.11 2.77
N ARG A 38 -8.29 14.14 3.27
CA ARG A 38 -8.74 12.95 2.49
C ARG A 38 -9.50 13.29 1.20
N TRP A 39 -10.27 14.38 1.19
CA TRP A 39 -11.04 14.79 0.01
C TRP A 39 -10.13 15.19 -1.18
N PHE A 40 -8.90 15.61 -0.91
CA PHE A 40 -7.92 16.02 -1.92
C PHE A 40 -6.89 14.91 -2.18
N MET A 41 -6.32 14.34 -1.11
CA MET A 41 -5.20 13.41 -1.21
C MET A 41 -5.63 11.95 -1.40
N GLY A 42 -6.88 11.57 -1.12
CA GLY A 42 -7.28 10.17 -1.03
C GLY A 42 -7.10 9.33 -2.30
N ASN A 43 -7.14 9.97 -3.47
CA ASN A 43 -6.90 9.29 -4.75
C ASN A 43 -5.42 9.11 -5.09
N GLN A 44 -4.51 9.76 -4.34
CA GLN A 44 -3.08 9.85 -4.64
C GLN A 44 -2.22 9.24 -3.54
N HIS A 45 -2.70 9.29 -2.29
CA HIS A 45 -1.97 8.85 -1.11
C HIS A 45 -2.86 8.02 -0.20
N VAL A 46 -2.41 6.81 0.08
CA VAL A 46 -3.03 5.94 1.06
C VAL A 46 -2.85 6.45 2.47
N ASP A 47 -3.91 6.30 3.27
CA ASP A 47 -3.82 6.45 4.71
C ASP A 47 -3.32 5.15 5.39
N PRO A 48 -2.99 5.18 6.69
CA PRO A 48 -2.52 3.98 7.39
C PRO A 48 -3.51 2.80 7.38
N LYS A 49 -4.83 3.05 7.30
CA LYS A 49 -5.84 1.98 7.26
C LYS A 49 -5.88 1.33 5.88
N GLU A 50 -5.80 2.13 4.82
CA GLU A 50 -5.68 1.67 3.45
C GLU A 50 -4.38 0.89 3.24
N ALA A 51 -3.27 1.32 3.85
CA ALA A 51 -2.00 0.60 3.78
C ALA A 51 -2.10 -0.83 4.37
N LEU A 52 -2.79 -1.00 5.51
CA LEU A 52 -3.07 -2.32 6.08
C LEU A 52 -3.96 -3.16 5.15
N LYS A 53 -4.94 -2.54 4.51
CA LYS A 53 -5.80 -3.20 3.53
C LYS A 53 -5.01 -3.67 2.32
N ILE A 54 -4.11 -2.85 1.79
CA ILE A 54 -3.20 -3.24 0.69
C ILE A 54 -2.35 -4.44 1.09
N ALA A 55 -1.75 -4.44 2.29
CA ALA A 55 -0.94 -5.57 2.75
C ALA A 55 -1.76 -6.86 2.85
N SER A 56 -3.03 -6.78 3.25
CA SER A 56 -3.97 -7.89 3.24
C SER A 56 -4.31 -8.36 1.83
N ASP A 57 -4.65 -7.44 0.93
CA ASP A 57 -5.03 -7.73 -0.46
C ASP A 57 -3.85 -8.34 -1.26
N LEU A 58 -2.62 -7.95 -0.92
CA LEU A 58 -1.37 -8.52 -1.47
C LEU A 58 -0.94 -9.83 -0.79
N ASN A 59 -1.63 -10.25 0.27
CA ASN A 59 -1.31 -11.42 1.09
C ASN A 59 0.16 -11.43 1.58
N VAL A 60 0.62 -10.32 2.16
CA VAL A 60 2.02 -10.15 2.57
C VAL A 60 2.41 -11.16 3.67
N LYS A 61 3.43 -11.98 3.42
CA LYS A 61 3.76 -13.14 4.28
C LYS A 61 4.80 -12.90 5.35
N LYS A 62 5.78 -12.03 5.10
CA LYS A 62 6.90 -11.83 6.02
C LYS A 62 6.88 -10.47 6.67
N ARG A 63 6.84 -9.39 5.88
CA ARG A 63 6.95 -8.03 6.43
C ARG A 63 6.29 -6.98 5.55
N MET A 64 5.58 -6.07 6.19
CA MET A 64 5.18 -4.80 5.62
C MET A 64 6.08 -3.71 6.21
N GLU A 65 6.66 -2.89 5.33
CA GLU A 65 7.44 -1.71 5.70
C GLU A 65 6.64 -0.47 5.31
N CYS A 66 6.50 0.45 6.26
CA CYS A 66 5.79 1.70 6.04
C CYS A 66 6.77 2.79 5.61
N ILE A 67 6.46 3.49 4.52
CA ILE A 67 7.21 4.66 4.07
C ILE A 67 6.44 5.92 4.47
N GLY A 68 6.93 6.64 5.47
CA GLY A 68 6.31 7.88 5.93
C GLY A 68 6.81 9.11 5.16
N ALA A 69 5.90 10.04 4.85
CA ALA A 69 6.25 11.43 4.61
C ALA A 69 6.21 12.18 5.96
N LEU A 70 7.05 13.19 6.15
CA LEU A 70 7.11 13.99 7.40
C LEU A 70 5.83 14.78 7.71
N LEU A 71 4.84 14.72 6.84
CA LEU A 71 3.58 15.45 6.90
C LEU A 71 2.44 14.45 6.66
N SER A 72 1.40 14.50 7.50
CA SER A 72 0.14 13.79 7.28
C SER A 72 -0.78 14.66 6.47
#